data_AF-A0AAX6DQZ8-F1
#
_entry.id   AF-A0AAX6DQZ8-F1
#
_cell.length_a   1.000
_cell.length_b   1.000
_cell.length_c   1.000
_cell.angle_alpha   90.00
_cell.angle_beta   90.00
_cell.angle_gamma   90.00
#
_symmetry.space_group_name_H-M   'P 1'
#
loop_
_entity.id
_entity.type
_entity.pdbx_description
1 polymer ?
#
loop_
_entity_poly.entity_id
_entity_poly.type
_entity_poly.pdbx_seq_one_letter_code
_entity_poly.pdbx_strand_id
1 'polypeptide(L)'
;MFTASRKIQKEKGLEPTEFEDSVAQAFFDLENTNQELKSDLKDLYINSAIQIDVAGNKKAVIIHVPFRLRKCFRKIHVTLVRELEKKFSGKDVILIAT
;
A
#
# COMPACT_ATOMS: atom_id res chain seq x y z
N MET A 1 0.50 -1.22 21.55
CA MET A 1 1.27 -1.75 20.40
C MET A 1 0.52 -1.39 19.12
N PHE A 2 1.10 -0.57 18.24
CA PHE A 2 0.54 -0.26 16.93
C PHE A 2 0.97 -1.37 15.96
N THR A 3 0.12 -2.37 15.80
CA THR A 3 0.35 -3.47 14.87
C THR A 3 0.05 -3.02 13.44
N ALA A 4 0.88 -3.42 12.48
CA ALA A 4 0.71 -3.18 11.05
C ALA A 4 -0.70 -3.54 10.53
N SER A 5 -1.40 -4.42 11.27
CA SER A 5 -2.81 -4.80 11.13
C SER A 5 -3.81 -3.63 11.14
N ARG A 6 -3.47 -2.42 11.60
CA ARG A 6 -4.36 -1.24 11.51
C ARG A 6 -4.41 -0.61 10.13
N LYS A 7 -3.42 -0.85 9.25
CA LYS A 7 -3.38 -0.29 7.89
C LYS A 7 -4.16 -1.11 6.86
N ILE A 8 -4.57 -2.33 7.20
CA ILE A 8 -5.44 -3.16 6.36
C ILE A 8 -6.83 -3.15 7.00
N GLN A 9 -7.78 -2.50 6.36
CA GLN A 9 -9.18 -2.51 6.79
C GLN A 9 -10.00 -3.26 5.73
N LYS A 10 -10.06 -4.58 5.84
CA LYS A 10 -10.95 -5.41 5.02
C LYS A 10 -12.38 -5.29 5.55
N GLU A 11 -13.36 -5.20 4.64
CA GLU A 11 -14.79 -5.25 4.99
C GLU A 11 -15.26 -6.62 5.55
N LYS A 12 -14.40 -7.65 5.59
CA LYS A 12 -14.87 -9.05 5.78
C LYS A 12 -14.09 -9.94 6.74
N GLY A 13 -13.34 -9.40 7.70
CA GLY A 13 -12.71 -10.24 8.76
C GLY A 13 -11.84 -11.39 8.25
N LEU A 14 -11.40 -11.32 6.99
CA LEU A 14 -10.57 -12.32 6.34
C LEU A 14 -9.13 -12.08 6.75
N GLU A 15 -8.47 -13.14 7.19
CA GLU A 15 -7.05 -13.10 7.54
C GLU A 15 -6.25 -12.46 6.39
N PRO A 16 -5.33 -11.54 6.69
CA PRO A 16 -4.46 -10.95 5.67
C PRO A 16 -3.64 -12.07 5.03
N THR A 17 -3.54 -12.03 3.70
CA THR A 17 -2.64 -12.94 2.99
C THR A 17 -1.20 -12.50 3.28
N GLU A 18 -0.23 -13.42 3.26
CA GLU A 18 1.19 -13.11 3.50
C GLU A 18 1.71 -11.92 2.67
N PHE A 19 1.16 -11.76 1.46
CA PHE A 19 1.45 -10.64 0.59
C PHE A 19 0.89 -9.30 1.10
N GLU A 20 -0.33 -9.29 1.62
CA GLU A 20 -0.93 -8.09 2.22
C GLU A 20 -0.17 -7.68 3.48
N ASP A 21 0.24 -8.63 4.31
CA ASP A 21 1.09 -8.36 5.48
C ASP A 21 2.43 -7.74 5.07
N SER A 22 3.04 -8.25 3.99
CA SER A 22 4.26 -7.65 3.41
C SER A 22 4.02 -6.22 2.93
N VAL A 23 2.87 -5.94 2.32
CA VAL A 23 2.48 -4.57 1.93
C VAL A 23 2.25 -3.69 3.16
N ALA A 24 1.55 -4.18 4.19
CA ALA A 24 1.32 -3.42 5.41
C ALA A 24 2.61 -3.07 6.16
N GLN A 25 3.55 -4.02 6.24
CA GLN A 25 4.90 -3.77 6.76
C GLN A 25 5.62 -2.72 5.91
N ALA A 26 5.55 -2.84 4.58
CA ALA A 26 6.14 -1.86 3.68
C ALA A 26 5.60 -0.44 3.95
N PHE A 27 4.29 -0.28 4.13
CA PHE A 27 3.66 0.98 4.51
C PHE A 27 4.05 1.47 5.91
N PHE A 28 4.31 0.57 6.85
CA PHE A 28 4.74 0.92 8.20
C PHE A 28 6.17 1.45 8.21
N ASP A 29 7.12 0.81 7.52
CA ASP A 29 8.47 1.38 7.50
C ASP A 29 8.50 2.71 6.74
N LEU A 30 7.67 2.89 5.69
CA LEU A 30 7.59 4.18 5.00
C LEU A 30 7.10 5.31 5.88
N GLU A 31 6.20 5.01 6.82
CA GLU A 31 5.77 5.97 7.85
C GLU A 31 6.89 6.32 8.83
N ASN A 32 7.80 5.39 9.11
CA ASN A 32 8.94 5.62 10.00
C ASN A 32 10.14 6.28 9.29
N THR A 33 10.33 6.02 8.00
CA THR A 33 11.46 6.56 7.23
C THR A 33 11.25 8.02 6.83
N ASN A 34 10.03 8.44 6.51
CA ASN A 34 9.76 9.80 6.03
C ASN A 34 8.85 10.58 7.00
N GLN A 35 9.46 11.51 7.75
CA GLN A 35 8.73 12.35 8.72
C GLN A 35 7.66 13.24 8.07
N GLU A 36 7.85 13.69 6.83
CA GLU A 36 6.86 14.48 6.09
C GLU A 36 5.64 13.65 5.65
N LEU A 37 5.87 12.39 5.27
CA LEU A 37 4.79 11.48 4.87
C LEU A 37 4.09 10.86 6.07
N LYS A 38 4.67 10.94 7.27
CA LYS A 38 4.14 10.32 8.48
C LYS A 38 2.75 10.82 8.82
N SER A 39 2.51 12.13 8.74
CA SER A 39 1.19 12.70 9.02
C SER A 39 0.14 12.24 8.02
N ASP A 40 0.50 12.19 6.74
CA ASP A 40 -0.42 11.77 5.69
C ASP A 40 -0.67 10.26 5.70
N LEU A 41 0.36 9.44 5.99
CA LEU A 41 0.28 7.98 6.00
C LEU A 41 -0.40 7.40 7.24
N LYS A 42 -0.41 8.13 8.36
CA LYS A 42 -1.00 7.67 9.62
C LYS A 42 -2.52 7.49 9.51
N ASP A 43 -3.18 8.35 8.74
CA ASP A 43 -4.63 8.30 8.53
C ASP A 43 -5.03 7.48 7.29
N LEU A 44 -4.05 6.95 6.55
CA LEU A 44 -4.28 6.14 5.36
C LEU A 44 -4.33 4.65 5.68
N TYR A 45 -5.33 3.99 5.10
CA TYR A 45 -5.47 2.54 5.13
C TYR A 45 -5.79 2.02 3.72
N ILE A 46 -5.51 0.73 3.52
CA ILE A 46 -5.76 -0.01 2.29
C ILE A 46 -6.83 -1.08 2.55
N ASN A 47 -7.62 -1.37 1.52
CA ASN A 47 -8.66 -2.40 1.59
C ASN A 47 -8.07 -3.78 1.34
N SER A 48 -7.24 -3.90 0.30
CA SER A 48 -6.59 -5.15 -0.09
C SER A 48 -5.38 -4.87 -0.98
N ALA A 49 -4.51 -5.86 -1.11
CA ALA A 49 -3.42 -5.83 -2.09
C ALA A 49 -3.33 -7.18 -2.81
N ILE A 50 -3.16 -7.12 -4.13
CA ILE A 50 -3.15 -8.29 -5.02
C ILE A 50 -1.94 -8.19 -5.93
N GLN A 51 -1.27 -9.32 -6.15
CA GLN A 51 -0.21 -9.42 -7.14
C GLN A 51 -0.78 -10.04 -8.42
N ILE A 52 -0.47 -9.44 -9.57
CA ILE A 52 -0.97 -9.89 -10.88
C ILE A 52 0.21 -10.03 -11.84
N ASP A 53 0.21 -11.10 -12.63
CA ASP A 53 1.18 -11.29 -13.70
C ASP A 53 0.75 -10.49 -14.94
N VAL A 54 1.68 -9.68 -15.46
CA VAL A 54 1.51 -8.84 -16.65
C VAL A 54 2.32 -9.43 -17.80
N ALA A 55 1.90 -9.15 -19.04
CA ALA A 55 2.59 -9.59 -20.24
C ALA A 55 4.09 -9.23 -20.19
N GLY A 56 4.96 -10.17 -20.58
CA GLY A 56 6.41 -9.98 -20.60
C GLY A 56 7.14 -10.38 -19.31
N ASN A 57 6.61 -11.34 -18.54
CA ASN A 57 7.22 -11.87 -17.31
C ASN A 57 7.42 -10.82 -16.20
N LYS A 58 6.63 -9.74 -16.24
CA LYS A 58 6.60 -8.71 -15.21
C LYS A 58 5.44 -8.97 -14.27
N LYS A 59 5.65 -8.74 -12.97
CA LYS A 59 4.58 -8.81 -11.97
C LYS A 59 4.22 -7.40 -11.54
N ALA A 60 2.94 -7.08 -11.50
CA ALA A 60 2.43 -5.84 -10.97
C ALA A 60 1.77 -6.06 -9.60
N VAL A 61 1.84 -5.05 -8.75
CA VAL A 61 1.20 -5.01 -7.44
C VAL A 61 0.04 -4.02 -7.51
N ILE A 62 -1.17 -4.50 -7.27
CA ILE A 62 -2.37 -3.68 -7.20
C ILE A 62 -2.75 -3.49 -5.73
N ILE A 63 -2.89 -2.23 -5.33
CA ILE A 63 -3.30 -1.84 -3.98
C ILE A 63 -4.65 -1.15 -4.08
N HIS A 64 -5.65 -1.76 -3.46
CA HIS A 64 -6.98 -1.22 -3.35
C HIS A 64 -7.04 -0.24 -2.19
N VAL A 65 -7.38 1.01 -2.48
CA VAL A 65 -7.55 2.08 -1.50
C VAL A 65 -9.01 2.53 -1.44
N PRO A 66 -9.52 2.94 -0.27
CA PRO A 66 -10.86 3.48 -0.17
C PRO A 66 -11.02 4.75 -0.99
N PHE A 67 -12.10 4.85 -1.77
CA PHE A 67 -12.38 6.04 -2.58
C PHE A 67 -12.36 7.35 -1.77
N ARG A 68 -12.82 7.31 -0.51
CA ARG A 68 -12.83 8.47 0.41
C ARG A 68 -11.44 9.08 0.61
N LEU A 69 -10.39 8.25 0.59
CA LEU A 69 -9.00 8.67 0.84
C LEU A 69 -8.21 8.95 -0.44
N ARG A 70 -8.84 8.84 -1.63
CA ARG A 70 -8.19 9.04 -2.94
C ARG A 70 -7.47 10.38 -3.05
N LYS A 71 -8.03 11.46 -2.51
CA LYS A 71 -7.40 12.80 -2.55
C LYS A 71 -6.07 12.83 -1.79
N CYS A 72 -6.01 12.18 -0.63
CA CYS A 72 -4.80 12.09 0.19
C CYS A 72 -3.75 11.25 -0.52
N PHE A 73 -4.12 10.06 -1.00
CA PHE A 73 -3.23 9.21 -1.81
C PHE A 73 -2.70 9.91 -3.06
N ARG A 74 -3.51 10.74 -3.72
CA ARG A 74 -3.07 11.48 -4.92
C ARG A 74 -1.98 12.52 -4.61
N LYS A 75 -2.02 13.17 -3.45
CA LYS A 75 -0.98 14.15 -3.04
C LYS A 75 0.38 13.47 -2.85
N ILE A 76 0.39 12.32 -2.20
CA ILE A 76 1.62 11.58 -1.88
C ILE A 76 2.01 10.54 -2.95
N HIS A 77 1.20 10.41 -4.02
CA HIS A 77 1.27 9.31 -4.98
C HIS A 77 2.66 9.09 -5.57
N VAL A 78 3.30 10.17 -6.05
CA VAL A 78 4.60 10.09 -6.73
C VAL A 78 5.68 9.53 -5.80
N THR A 79 5.74 10.04 -4.58
CA THR A 79 6.72 9.61 -3.58
C THR A 79 6.41 8.19 -3.09
N LEU A 80 5.14 7.89 -2.84
CA LEU A 80 4.70 6.60 -2.35
C LEU A 80 4.97 5.46 -3.35
N VAL A 81 4.63 5.65 -4.62
CA VAL A 81 4.88 4.66 -5.67
C VAL A 81 6.37 4.41 -5.82
N ARG A 82 7.20 5.46 -5.87
CA ARG A 82 8.65 5.33 -5.99
C ARG A 82 9.28 4.52 -4.86
N GLU A 83 8.84 4.75 -3.62
CA GLU A 83 9.37 4.03 -2.48
C GLU A 83 8.88 2.57 -2.41
N LEU A 84 7.62 2.31 -2.79
CA LEU A 84 7.10 0.95 -2.89
C LEU A 84 7.77 0.17 -4.03
N GLU A 85 8.00 0.78 -5.19
CA GLU A 85 8.73 0.15 -6.30
C GLU A 85 10.15 -0.26 -5.91
N LYS A 86 10.85 0.55 -5.11
CA LYS A 86 12.16 0.17 -4.54
C LYS A 86 12.06 -1.09 -3.68
N LYS A 87 11.05 -1.17 -2.80
CA LYS A 87 10.83 -2.35 -1.92
C LYS A 87 10.42 -3.59 -2.69
N PHE A 88 9.62 -3.44 -3.75
CA PHE A 88 9.13 -4.54 -4.57
C PHE A 88 10.05 -4.89 -5.75
N SER A 89 11.33 -4.52 -5.68
CA SER A 89 12.35 -4.86 -6.68
C SER A 89 12.03 -4.39 -8.10
N GLY A 90 11.40 -3.21 -8.23
CA GLY A 90 11.05 -2.61 -9.52
C GLY A 90 9.81 -3.22 -10.18
N LYS A 91 8.97 -3.93 -9.42
CA LYS A 91 7.62 -4.30 -9.87
C LYS A 91 6.74 -3.06 -9.94
N ASP A 92 5.93 -2.96 -10.99
CA ASP A 92 5.00 -1.84 -11.15
C ASP A 92 3.96 -1.86 -10.02
N VAL A 93 3.81 -0.73 -9.32
CA VAL A 93 2.84 -0.60 -8.22
C VAL A 93 1.71 0.33 -8.65
N ILE A 94 0.47 -0.18 -8.61
CA ILE A 94 -0.73 0.52 -9.07
C ILE A 94 -1.70 0.68 -7.90
N LEU A 95 -2.15 1.90 -7.65
CA LEU A 95 -3.16 2.22 -6.65
C LEU A 95 -4.52 2.35 -7.33
N ILE A 96 -5.49 1.54 -6.91
CA ILE A 96 -6.87 1.57 -7.41
C ILE A 96 -7.79 2.03 -6.29
N ALA A 97 -8.51 3.13 -6.54
CA ALA A 97 -9.56 3.57 -5.64
C ALA A 97 -10.80 2.69 -5.85
N THR A 98 -11.23 2.02 -4.79
CA THR A 98 -12.43 1.16 -4.74
C THR A 98 -13.41 1.68 -3.70
#